data_AF-A0A699VPP4-F1
#
_entry.id   AF-A0A699VPP4-F1
#
_cell.length_a   1.000
_cell.length_b   1.000
_cell.length_c   1.000
_cell.angle_alpha   90.00
_cell.angle_beta   90.00
_cell.angle_gamma   90.00
#
_symmetry.space_group_name_H-M   'P 1'
#
loop_
_entity.id
_entity.type
_entity.pdbx_description
1 polymer ?
#
loop_
_entity_poly.entity_id
_entity_poly.type
_entity_poly.pdbx_seq_one_letter_code
_entity_poly.pdbx_strand_id
1 'polypeptide(L)' 'FRRWQKKMHFLLTTLKVVYVLTTPRPELLEDATVEAIRIREKWENDDYTCMCHILNGMSDSLFDIYTNVESAEELWV' A
#
# COMPACT_ATOMS: atom_id res chain seq x y z
N PHE A 1 -3.56 19.25 -0.47
CA PHE A 1 -3.61 17.94 -1.17
C PHE A 1 -2.55 17.77 -2.25
N ARG A 2 -2.59 18.46 -3.41
CA ARG A 2 -1.64 18.20 -4.53
C ARG A 2 -0.14 18.18 -4.17
N ARG A 3 0.33 19.06 -3.28
CA ARG A 3 1.75 19.06 -2.83
C ARG A 3 2.08 17.88 -1.93
N TRP A 4 1.17 17.53 -1.02
CA TRP A 4 1.32 16.37 -0.14
C TRP A 4 1.31 15.08 -0.96
N GLN A 5 0.34 14.91 -1.88
CA GLN A 5 0.23 13.74 -2.74
C GLN A 5 1.49 13.55 -3.60
N LYS A 6 2.05 14.62 -4.18
CA LYS A 6 3.34 14.55 -4.91
C LYS A 6 4.50 14.11 -4.02
N LYS A 7 4.61 14.64 -2.79
CA LYS A 7 5.65 14.24 -1.84
C LYS A 7 5.49 12.78 -1.42
N MET A 8 4.26 12.36 -1.17
CA MET A 8 3.94 10.99 -0.78
C MET A 8 4.25 10.02 -1.93
N HIS A 9 3.82 10.32 -3.16
CA HIS A 9 4.15 9.52 -4.33
C HIS A 9 5.67 9.40 -4.53
N PHE A 10 6.43 10.48 -4.35
CA PHE A 10 7.90 10.44 -4.43
C PHE A 10 8.52 9.53 -3.34
N LEU A 11 8.02 9.60 -2.11
CA LEU A 11 8.44 8.73 -1.02
C LEU A 11 8.17 7.26 -1.35
N LEU A 12 6.93 6.92 -1.73
CA LEU A 12 6.51 5.57 -2.08
C LEU A 12 7.28 5.01 -3.28
N THR A 13 7.64 5.87 -4.24
CA THR A 13 8.49 5.50 -5.38
C THR A 13 9.91 5.17 -4.92
N THR A 14 10.47 5.97 -4.00
CA THR A 14 11.81 5.75 -3.44
C THR A 14 11.87 4.43 -2.66
N LEU A 15 10.79 4.09 -1.97
CA LEU A 15 10.63 2.82 -1.25
C LEU A 15 10.29 1.64 -2.16
N LYS A 16 10.04 1.89 -3.45
CA LYS A 16 9.64 0.89 -4.46
C LYS A 16 8.32 0.17 -4.16
N VAL A 17 7.42 0.81 -3.42
CA VAL A 17 6.09 0.26 -3.10
C VAL A 17 4.95 0.93 -3.85
N VAL A 18 5.21 2.03 -4.58
CA VAL A 18 4.16 2.80 -5.30
C VAL A 18 3.28 1.97 -6.25
N TYR A 19 3.79 0.85 -6.74
CA TYR A 19 3.06 -0.03 -7.66
C TYR A 19 1.81 -0.64 -7.02
N VAL A 20 1.79 -0.85 -5.69
CA VAL A 20 0.65 -1.44 -4.96
C VAL A 20 -0.62 -0.59 -5.07
N LEU A 21 -0.48 0.71 -5.34
CA LEU A 21 -1.60 1.64 -5.54
C LEU A 21 -2.40 1.38 -6.83
N THR A 22 -1.89 0.54 -7.72
CA THR A 22 -2.48 0.28 -9.05
C THR A 22 -2.43 -1.19 -9.45
N THR A 23 -1.79 -2.03 -8.64
CA THR A 23 -1.59 -3.44 -8.93
C THR A 23 -2.42 -4.24 -7.92
N PRO A 24 -3.42 -5.01 -8.37
CA PRO A 24 -4.25 -5.78 -7.45
C PRO A 24 -3.43 -6.84 -6.71
N ARG A 25 -3.90 -7.21 -5.51
CA ARG A 25 -3.30 -8.29 -4.73
C ARG A 25 -3.27 -9.60 -5.53
N PRO A 26 -2.12 -10.28 -5.63
CA PRO A 26 -2.03 -11.57 -6.30
C PRO A 26 -2.96 -12.62 -5.67
N GLU A 27 -3.74 -13.30 -6.50
CA GLU A 27 -4.54 -14.45 -6.08
C GLU A 27 -3.67 -15.70 -5.93
N LEU A 28 -3.92 -16.49 -4.89
CA LEU A 28 -3.32 -17.82 -4.73
C LEU A 28 -4.35 -18.87 -5.13
N LEU A 29 -3.94 -19.79 -6.00
CA LEU A 29 -4.70 -21.00 -6.34
C LEU A 29 -4.38 -22.11 -5.34
N GLU A 30 -5.22 -23.16 -5.28
CA GLU A 30 -5.05 -24.28 -4.34
C GLU A 30 -3.70 -25.01 -4.52
N ASP A 31 -3.12 -24.99 -5.72
CA ASP A 31 -1.83 -25.58 -6.08
C ASP A 31 -0.71 -24.54 -6.23
N ALA A 32 -0.84 -23.39 -5.55
CA ALA A 32 0.13 -22.31 -5.62
C ALA A 32 1.56 -22.78 -5.36
N THR A 33 2.44 -22.44 -6.29
CA THR A 33 3.87 -22.70 -6.14
C THR A 33 4.46 -21.84 -5.01
N VAL A 34 5.60 -22.27 -4.45
CA VAL A 34 6.34 -21.49 -3.46
C VAL A 34 6.66 -20.07 -3.96
N GLU A 35 6.94 -19.92 -5.26
CA GLU A 35 7.19 -18.59 -5.84
C GLU A 35 5.93 -17.72 -5.85
N ALA A 36 4.76 -18.29 -6.16
CA ALA A 36 3.49 -17.56 -6.12
C ALA A 36 3.16 -17.07 -4.69
N ILE A 37 3.40 -17.93 -3.68
CA ILE A 37 3.26 -17.57 -2.27
C ILE A 37 4.20 -16.40 -1.93
N ARG A 38 5.48 -16.49 -2.31
CA ARG A 38 6.48 -15.44 -2.06
C ARG A 38 6.12 -14.12 -2.72
N ILE A 39 5.59 -14.15 -3.94
CA ILE A 39 5.12 -12.96 -4.65
C ILE A 39 3.98 -12.29 -3.89
N ARG A 40 3.00 -13.07 -3.41
CA ARG A 40 1.90 -12.52 -2.61
C ARG A 40 2.36 -11.96 -1.28
N GLU A 41 3.17 -12.69 -0.53
CA GLU A 41 3.72 -12.20 0.76
C GLU A 41 4.51 -10.92 0.56
N LYS A 42 5.29 -10.82 -0.52
CA LYS A 42 5.98 -9.58 -0.87
C LYS A 42 4.99 -8.44 -1.13
N TRP A 43 3.94 -8.70 -1.91
CA TRP A 43 2.92 -7.70 -2.21
C TRP A 43 2.23 -7.22 -0.93
N GLU A 44 1.82 -8.12 -0.04
CA GLU A 44 1.16 -7.80 1.23
C GLU A 44 2.06 -6.96 2.17
N ASN A 45 3.36 -7.25 2.21
CA ASN A 45 4.32 -6.44 2.96
C ASN A 45 4.52 -5.05 2.36
N ASP A 46 4.59 -4.96 1.03
CA ASP A 46 4.75 -3.69 0.32
C ASP A 46 3.47 -2.82 0.46
N ASP A 47 2.28 -3.43 0.43
CA ASP A 47 0.99 -2.76 0.66
C ASP A 47 0.88 -2.21 2.08
N TYR A 48 1.18 -3.02 3.10
CA TYR A 48 1.23 -2.57 4.49
C TYR A 48 2.21 -1.39 4.69
N THR A 49 3.41 -1.49 4.10
CA THR A 49 4.39 -0.41 4.16
C THR A 49 3.85 0.87 3.50
N CYS A 50 3.18 0.74 2.36
CA CYS A 50 2.55 1.85 1.66
C CYS A 50 1.46 2.51 2.53
N MET A 51 0.56 1.71 3.12
CA MET A 51 -0.48 2.18 4.04
C MET A 51 0.11 2.96 5.21
N CYS A 52 1.12 2.41 5.89
CA CYS A 52 1.76 3.06 7.03
C CYS A 52 2.31 4.44 6.66
N HIS A 53 2.95 4.59 5.50
CA HIS A 53 3.48 5.88 5.08
C HIS A 53 2.39 6.88 4.72
N ILE A 54 1.33 6.43 4.05
CA ILE A 54 0.18 7.28 3.73
C ILE A 54 -0.49 7.77 5.01
N LEU A 55 -0.81 6.87 5.95
CA LEU A 55 -1.42 7.17 7.25
C LEU A 55 -0.54 8.11 8.08
N ASN A 56 0.76 7.86 8.19
CA ASN A 56 1.69 8.75 8.88
C ASN A 56 1.81 10.14 8.24
N GLY A 57 1.41 10.28 6.97
CA GLY A 57 1.34 11.56 6.29
C GLY A 57 0.08 12.37 6.62
N MET A 58 -0.91 11.78 7.29
CA MET A 58 -2.19 12.41 7.62
C MET A 58 -2.13 13.17 8.95
N SER A 59 -3.15 14.00 9.22
CA SER A 59 -3.39 14.52 10.57
C SER A 59 -4.02 13.44 11.45
N ASP A 60 -3.85 13.54 12.78
CA ASP A 60 -4.41 12.58 13.74
C ASP A 60 -5.90 12.31 13.53
N SER A 61 -6.68 13.36 13.28
CA SER A 61 -8.12 13.23 13.00
C SER A 61 -8.46 12.42 11.75
N LEU A 62 -7.60 12.46 10.72
CA LEU A 62 -7.77 11.68 9.50
C LEU A 62 -7.23 10.26 9.70
N PHE A 63 -6.14 10.11 10.44
CA PHE A 63 -5.60 8.81 10.82
C PHE A 63 -6.66 7.95 11.51
N ASP A 64 -7.35 8.49 12.51
CA ASP A 64 -8.39 7.77 13.26
C ASP A 64 -9.56 7.31 12.39
N ILE A 65 -9.91 8.09 11.35
CA ILE A 65 -10.98 7.75 10.41
C ILE A 65 -10.54 6.63 9.46
N TYR A 66 -9.31 6.70 8.97
CA TYR A 66 -8.82 5.83 7.89
C TYR A 66 -7.99 4.63 8.36
N THR A 67 -7.75 4.48 9.67
CA THR A 67 -6.95 3.37 10.23
C THR A 67 -7.48 1.97 9.91
N ASN A 68 -8.79 1.85 9.64
CA ASN A 68 -9.46 0.57 9.34
C ASN A 68 -9.57 0.27 7.83
N VAL A 69 -9.01 1.11 6.96
CA VAL A 69 -8.98 0.83 5.52
C VAL A 69 -8.07 -0.38 5.25
N GLU A 70 -8.46 -1.25 4.32
CA GLU A 70 -7.84 -2.56 4.15
C GLU A 70 -6.69 -2.60 3.14
N SER A 71 -6.48 -1.54 2.35
CA SER A 71 -5.41 -1.47 1.36
C SER A 71 -4.87 -0.06 1.12
N ALA A 72 -3.64 0.04 0.62
CA ALA A 72 -3.09 1.34 0.23
C ALA A 72 -3.80 1.94 -0.99
N GLU A 73 -4.35 1.11 -1.88
CA GLU A 73 -5.15 1.53 -3.03
C GLU A 73 -6.37 2.34 -2.57
N GLU A 74 -7.13 1.83 -1.58
CA GLU A 74 -8.30 2.51 -1.03
C GLU A 74 -7.96 3.80 -0.27
N LEU A 75 -6.77 3.87 0.36
CA LEU A 75 -6.30 5.08 1.05
C LEU A 75 -5.85 6.20 0.09
N TRP A 76 -5.53 5.87 -1.15
CA TRP A 76 -4.86 6.79 -2.08
C TRP A 76 -5.79 7.69 -2.91
N VAL A 77 -7.10 7.64 -2.63
CA VAL A 77 -8.18 8.35 -3.33
C VAL A 77 -8.05 9.89 -3.23
#